data_AF-A0ABD1A3W6-F1
#
_entry.id   AF-A0ABD1A3W6-F1
#
_cell.length_a   1.000
_cell.length_b   1.000
_cell.length_c   1.000
_cell.angle_alpha   90.00
_cell.angle_beta   90.00
_cell.angle_gamma   90.00
#
_symmetry.space_group_name_H-M   'P 1'
#
loop_
_entity.id
_entity.type
_entity.pdbx_description
1 polymer ?
#
loop_
_entity_poly.entity_id
_entity_poly.type
_entity_poly.pdbx_seq_one_letter_code
_entity_poly.pdbx_strand_id
1 'polypeptide(L)'
;MGDVLQVTGFHNSAPQFRFVGRKKMVISIQLEATTVDDILRVLTQAPRVLESSNLLMSSTICSDISTVPDHYVMYWELKSKNINGLVELDDNKVLLECCCVVEESLNLVYRIYRSKLRSVGALARDKSGTTRNIPFSHEVFSSPKVLLHLSTRHPVASAL
;
A
#
# COMPACT_ATOMS: atom_id res chain seq x y z
N MET A 1 8.84 20.46 10.77
CA MET A 1 7.77 20.80 9.80
C MET A 1 8.20 20.32 8.41
N GLY A 2 8.24 19.01 8.13
CA GLY A 2 8.78 18.47 6.86
C GLY A 2 7.96 18.80 5.59
N ASP A 3 7.17 19.86 5.61
CA ASP A 3 6.20 20.24 4.59
C ASP A 3 6.93 20.86 3.40
N VAL A 4 6.50 20.46 2.20
CA VAL A 4 6.95 21.01 0.92
C VAL A 4 5.85 21.92 0.42
N LEU A 5 6.17 23.20 0.29
CA LEU A 5 5.26 24.25 -0.13
C LEU A 5 5.75 24.86 -1.44
N GLN A 6 4.85 25.04 -2.39
CA GLN A 6 5.10 25.77 -3.62
C GLN A 6 4.54 27.18 -3.48
N VAL A 7 5.37 28.20 -3.71
CA VAL A 7 4.88 29.58 -3.81
C VAL A 7 4.01 29.69 -5.05
N THR A 8 2.78 30.17 -4.88
CA THR A 8 1.80 30.32 -5.97
C THR A 8 1.46 31.77 -6.29
N GLY A 9 1.81 32.69 -5.39
CA GLY A 9 1.54 34.11 -5.56
C GLY A 9 1.88 34.89 -4.30
N PHE A 10 1.49 36.16 -4.30
CA PHE A 10 1.64 37.06 -3.16
C PHE A 10 0.37 37.88 -2.99
N HIS A 11 -0.07 38.04 -1.75
CA HIS A 11 -1.07 39.03 -1.38
C HIS A 11 -0.36 40.18 -0.67
N ASN A 12 -0.27 41.33 -1.32
CA ASN A 12 0.66 42.40 -0.95
C ASN A 12 2.10 41.84 -0.87
N SER A 13 2.76 41.98 0.28
CA SER A 13 4.09 41.43 0.52
C SER A 13 4.09 40.02 1.12
N ALA A 14 2.92 39.42 1.38
CA ALA A 14 2.82 38.10 2.01
C ALA A 14 2.76 36.98 0.95
N PRO A 15 3.66 35.99 0.97
CA PRO A 15 3.62 34.87 0.04
C PRO A 15 2.42 33.95 0.29
N GLN A 16 1.83 33.45 -0.78
CA GLN A 16 0.78 32.44 -0.78
C GLN A 16 1.34 31.09 -1.21
N PHE A 17 1.04 30.06 -0.44
CA PHE A 17 1.60 28.72 -0.62
C PHE A 17 0.52 27.71 -1.01
N ARG A 18 0.85 26.85 -1.98
CA ARG A 18 0.15 25.59 -2.22
C ARG A 18 0.93 24.48 -1.52
N PHE A 19 0.22 23.64 -0.78
CA PHE A 19 0.80 22.44 -0.19
C PHE A 19 1.07 21.40 -1.28
N VAL A 20 2.32 20.92 -1.36
CA VAL A 20 2.74 19.90 -2.33
C VAL A 20 2.81 18.53 -1.66
N GLY A 21 3.24 18.47 -0.40
CA GLY A 21 3.34 17.21 0.33
C GLY A 21 4.20 17.34 1.59
N ARG A 22 4.49 16.22 2.24
CA ARG A 22 5.49 16.13 3.32
C ARG A 22 6.64 15.24 2.91
N LYS A 23 7.86 15.67 3.19
CA LYS A 23 9.07 14.86 3.02
C LYS A 23 8.92 13.57 3.84
N LYS A 24 9.35 12.45 3.24
CA LYS A 24 9.39 11.10 3.83
C LYS A 24 8.03 10.44 4.14
N MET A 25 6.90 11.06 3.79
CA MET A 25 5.59 10.41 3.84
C MET A 25 5.36 9.65 2.54
N VAL A 26 4.88 8.41 2.63
CA VAL A 26 4.63 7.56 1.44
C VAL A 26 3.15 7.33 1.24
N ILE A 27 2.44 6.93 2.30
CA ILE A 27 0.99 6.74 2.30
C ILE A 27 0.39 7.31 3.58
N SER A 28 -0.87 7.70 3.51
CA SER A 28 -1.61 8.22 4.66
C SER A 28 -3.08 7.86 4.56
N ILE A 29 -3.71 7.64 5.71
CA ILE A 29 -5.15 7.58 5.87
C ILE A 29 -5.53 8.51 7.01
N GLN A 30 -6.50 9.39 6.77
CA GLN A 30 -6.90 10.43 7.72
C GLN A 30 -5.71 11.29 8.19
N LEU A 31 -5.43 11.32 9.49
CA LEU A 31 -4.30 12.06 10.09
C LEU A 31 -3.09 11.15 10.36
N GLU A 32 -3.19 9.85 10.05
CA GLU A 32 -2.08 8.92 10.15
C GLU A 32 -1.25 8.97 8.88
N ALA A 33 0.07 9.07 9.04
CA ALA A 33 1.02 9.15 7.96
C ALA A 33 2.09 8.07 8.16
N THR A 34 2.16 7.14 7.22
CA THR A 34 3.17 6.09 7.19
C THR A 34 4.37 6.56 6.38
N THR A 35 5.55 6.46 7.00
CA THR A 35 6.80 6.95 6.42
C THR A 35 7.55 5.89 5.61
N VAL A 36 8.56 6.31 4.84
CA VAL A 36 9.48 5.37 4.16
C VAL A 36 10.11 4.40 5.16
N ASP A 37 10.52 4.88 6.33
CA ASP A 37 11.17 4.06 7.36
C ASP A 37 10.21 3.01 7.95
N ASP A 38 8.93 3.35 8.10
CA ASP A 38 7.90 2.40 8.54
C ASP A 38 7.67 1.32 7.48
N ILE A 39 7.60 1.70 6.20
CA ILE A 39 7.48 0.73 5.10
C ILE A 39 8.71 -0.18 5.05
N LEU A 40 9.92 0.37 5.14
CA LEU A 40 11.14 -0.44 5.17
C LEU A 40 11.15 -1.41 6.36
N ARG A 41 10.64 -0.99 7.53
CA ARG A 41 10.48 -1.87 8.69
C ARG A 41 9.52 -3.02 8.38
N VAL A 42 8.35 -2.73 7.83
CA VAL A 42 7.37 -3.74 7.40
C VAL A 42 7.99 -4.71 6.39
N LEU A 43 8.67 -4.20 5.36
CA LEU A 43 9.34 -4.99 4.34
C LEU A 43 10.49 -5.84 4.87
N THR A 44 11.06 -5.48 6.02
CA THR A 44 12.12 -6.24 6.69
C THR A 44 11.55 -7.33 7.62
N GLN A 45 10.42 -7.07 8.27
CA GLN A 45 9.84 -8.00 9.26
C GLN A 45 8.93 -9.05 8.62
N ALA A 46 8.07 -8.65 7.67
CA ALA A 46 7.08 -9.56 7.09
C ALA A 46 7.71 -10.79 6.38
N PRO A 47 8.82 -10.67 5.62
CA PRO A 47 9.45 -11.84 5.01
C PRO A 47 10.04 -12.84 6.00
N ARG A 48 10.29 -12.44 7.27
CA ARG A 48 10.83 -13.34 8.30
C ARG A 48 9.88 -14.49 8.62
N VAL A 49 8.57 -14.22 8.53
CA VAL A 49 7.52 -15.24 8.67
C VAL A 49 7.63 -16.32 7.58
N LEU A 50 8.21 -15.98 6.43
CA LEU A 50 8.38 -16.86 5.26
C LEU A 50 9.78 -17.49 5.16
N GLU A 51 10.70 -17.20 6.09
CA GLU A 51 12.08 -17.70 6.03
C GLU A 51 12.15 -19.23 6.06
N SER A 52 11.28 -19.86 6.83
CA SER A 52 11.15 -21.33 6.91
C SER A 52 10.56 -21.96 5.64
N SER A 53 9.95 -21.15 4.77
CA SER A 53 9.10 -21.62 3.66
C SER A 53 9.80 -21.62 2.30
N ASN A 54 11.10 -21.31 2.23
CA ASN A 54 11.84 -21.13 0.97
C ASN A 54 11.15 -20.15 -0.01
N LEU A 55 10.39 -19.17 0.48
CA LEU A 55 9.71 -18.18 -0.35
C LEU A 55 10.44 -16.82 -0.30
N LEU A 56 10.39 -16.10 -1.41
CA LEU A 56 10.74 -14.69 -1.52
C LEU A 56 9.45 -13.89 -1.68
N MET A 57 9.32 -12.80 -0.94
CA MET A 57 8.17 -11.92 -0.97
C MET A 57 8.55 -10.55 -1.51
N SER A 58 7.87 -10.11 -2.58
CA SER A 58 7.82 -8.72 -2.99
C SER A 58 6.45 -8.15 -2.63
N SER A 59 6.40 -6.86 -2.30
CA SER A 59 5.14 -6.25 -1.89
C SER A 59 5.02 -4.78 -2.23
N THR A 60 3.79 -4.34 -2.40
CA THR A 60 3.43 -2.94 -2.64
C THR A 60 2.26 -2.59 -1.73
N ILE A 61 2.33 -1.45 -1.05
CA ILE A 61 1.30 -0.98 -0.12
C ILE A 61 0.65 0.28 -0.68
N CYS A 62 -0.67 0.38 -0.59
CA CYS A 62 -1.43 1.55 -1.00
C CYS A 62 -2.57 1.84 -0.01
N SER A 63 -3.07 3.08 -0.03
CA SER A 63 -4.29 3.46 0.68
C SER A 63 -5.51 3.18 -0.20
N ASP A 64 -6.48 2.43 0.31
CA ASP A 64 -7.81 2.30 -0.28
C ASP A 64 -8.81 3.16 0.50
N ILE A 65 -9.30 4.20 -0.18
CA ILE A 65 -10.29 5.16 0.33
C ILE A 65 -11.67 4.95 -0.32
N SER A 66 -11.85 3.85 -1.05
CA SER A 66 -13.12 3.51 -1.70
C SER A 66 -14.12 2.85 -0.73
N THR A 67 -13.64 2.37 0.42
CA THR A 67 -14.41 1.70 1.46
C THR A 67 -14.41 2.51 2.75
N VAL A 68 -15.47 2.41 3.56
CA VAL A 68 -15.50 3.02 4.89
C VAL A 68 -15.53 1.91 5.96
N PRO A 69 -14.58 1.89 6.91
CA PRO A 69 -13.43 2.80 7.04
C PRO A 69 -12.36 2.56 5.97
N ASP A 70 -11.65 3.62 5.58
CA ASP A 70 -10.48 3.57 4.71
C ASP A 70 -9.46 2.57 5.29
N HIS A 71 -8.72 1.87 4.44
CA HIS A 71 -7.77 0.85 4.90
C HIS A 71 -6.54 0.75 3.99
N TYR A 72 -5.46 0.16 4.50
CA TYR A 72 -4.31 -0.17 3.68
C TYR A 72 -4.54 -1.49 2.93
N VAL A 73 -4.11 -1.53 1.68
CA VAL A 73 -4.08 -2.74 0.85
C VAL A 73 -2.63 -3.06 0.53
N MET A 74 -2.22 -4.29 0.83
CA MET A 74 -0.90 -4.80 0.52
C MET A 74 -0.99 -5.91 -0.53
N TYR A 75 -0.38 -5.64 -1.68
CA TYR A 75 -0.23 -6.60 -2.76
C TYR A 75 1.01 -7.44 -2.51
N TRP A 76 0.87 -8.75 -2.62
CA TRP A 76 1.94 -9.70 -2.38
C TRP A 76 2.23 -10.56 -3.59
N GLU A 77 3.50 -10.54 -4.01
CA GLU A 77 4.04 -11.44 -5.01
C GLU A 77 5.00 -12.40 -4.30
N LEU A 78 4.62 -13.68 -4.27
CA LEU A 78 5.42 -14.76 -3.68
C LEU A 78 6.14 -15.53 -4.77
N LYS A 79 7.43 -15.81 -4.57
CA LYS A 79 8.27 -16.58 -5.47
C LYS A 79 8.95 -17.69 -4.70
N SER A 80 8.92 -18.91 -5.23
CA SER A 80 9.74 -19.99 -4.67
C SER A 80 11.22 -19.68 -4.89
N LYS A 81 12.05 -19.84 -3.85
CA LYS A 81 13.51 -19.81 -3.95
C LYS A 81 14.05 -21.05 -4.68
N ASN A 82 13.26 -22.12 -4.77
CA ASN A 82 13.67 -23.39 -5.37
C ASN A 82 12.82 -23.72 -6.61
N ILE A 83 13.48 -24.00 -7.72
CA ILE A 83 12.88 -24.15 -9.06
C ILE A 83 11.95 -25.38 -9.17
N ASN A 84 12.09 -26.36 -8.26
CA ASN A 84 11.45 -27.67 -8.36
C ASN A 84 10.48 -28.01 -7.21
N GLY A 85 10.19 -27.08 -6.30
CA GLY A 85 9.34 -27.34 -5.14
C GLY A 85 7.96 -26.69 -5.29
N LEU A 86 6.92 -27.50 -5.48
CA LEU A 86 5.56 -27.10 -5.13
C LEU A 86 5.53 -27.04 -3.60
N VAL A 87 5.59 -25.82 -3.07
CA VAL A 87 5.52 -25.57 -1.63
C VAL A 87 4.04 -25.58 -1.26
N GLU A 88 3.54 -26.69 -0.70
CA GLU A 88 2.24 -26.72 -0.03
C GLU A 88 2.37 -26.03 1.33
N LEU A 89 2.15 -24.72 1.34
CA LEU A 89 1.92 -24.01 2.59
C LEU A 89 0.43 -24.04 2.89
N ASP A 90 0.10 -24.08 4.18
CA ASP A 90 -1.16 -23.48 4.63
C ASP A 90 -1.03 -21.97 4.43
N ASP A 91 -1.18 -21.59 3.16
CA ASP A 91 -1.07 -20.24 2.66
C ASP A 91 -1.83 -19.33 3.61
N ASN A 92 -3.10 -19.62 3.89
CA ASN A 92 -3.95 -18.73 4.67
C ASN A 92 -3.41 -18.42 6.06
N LYS A 93 -2.85 -19.38 6.78
CA LYS A 93 -2.31 -19.16 8.13
C LYS A 93 -1.02 -18.33 8.10
N VAL A 94 -0.07 -18.71 7.26
CA VAL A 94 1.22 -18.00 7.11
C VAL A 94 0.98 -16.57 6.63
N LEU A 95 0.05 -16.43 5.70
CA LEU A 95 -0.36 -15.17 5.13
C LEU A 95 -1.03 -14.27 6.19
N LEU A 96 -1.90 -14.83 7.04
CA LEU A 96 -2.52 -14.10 8.15
C LEU A 96 -1.46 -13.63 9.17
N GLU A 97 -0.50 -14.49 9.51
CA GLU A 97 0.61 -14.14 10.40
C GLU A 97 1.46 -12.99 9.83
N CYS A 98 1.74 -13.01 8.51
CA CYS A 98 2.37 -11.87 7.83
C CYS A 98 1.55 -10.58 7.99
N CYS A 99 0.21 -10.62 7.87
CA CYS A 99 -0.62 -9.43 8.08
C CYS A 99 -0.49 -8.88 9.49
N CYS A 100 -0.48 -9.76 10.51
CA CYS A 100 -0.30 -9.35 11.89
C CYS A 100 1.06 -8.67 12.11
N VAL A 101 2.14 -9.27 11.60
CA VAL A 101 3.49 -8.69 11.70
C VAL A 101 3.59 -7.33 11.00
N VAL A 102 2.90 -7.16 9.86
CA VAL A 102 2.80 -5.87 9.16
C VAL A 102 2.10 -4.83 10.04
N GLU A 103 0.89 -5.12 10.53
CA GLU A 103 0.11 -4.17 11.35
C GLU A 103 0.84 -3.80 12.66
N GLU A 104 1.59 -4.73 13.25
CA GLU A 104 2.39 -4.49 14.46
C GLU A 104 3.63 -3.63 14.20
N SER A 105 4.24 -3.79 13.01
CA SER A 105 5.44 -3.05 12.59
C SER A 105 5.14 -1.61 12.20
N LEU A 106 3.88 -1.28 11.87
CA LEU A 106 3.44 0.08 11.62
C LEU A 106 3.46 0.93 12.90
N ASN A 107 3.48 2.25 12.72
CA ASN A 107 3.70 3.19 13.80
C ASN A 107 2.57 3.19 14.85
N LEU A 108 2.82 3.80 16.01
CA LEU A 108 1.86 3.86 17.10
C LEU A 108 0.55 4.55 16.70
N VAL A 109 0.61 5.56 15.84
CA VAL A 109 -0.56 6.31 15.38
C VAL A 109 -1.48 5.37 14.59
N TYR A 110 -0.95 4.62 13.61
CA TYR A 110 -1.69 3.58 12.90
C TYR A 110 -2.42 2.64 13.85
N ARG A 111 -1.70 2.09 14.83
CA ARG A 111 -2.29 1.14 15.79
C ARG A 111 -3.40 1.75 16.63
N ILE A 112 -3.30 3.03 17.00
CA ILE A 112 -4.38 3.76 17.71
C ILE A 112 -5.60 3.92 16.80
N TYR A 113 -5.40 4.36 15.55
CA TYR A 113 -6.47 4.55 14.57
C TYR A 113 -7.19 3.23 14.23
N ARG A 114 -6.43 2.13 14.17
CA ARG A 114 -6.91 0.78 13.89
C ARG A 114 -7.67 0.13 15.05
N SER A 115 -7.15 0.25 16.28
CA SER A 115 -7.68 -0.47 17.45
C SER A 115 -8.65 0.34 18.30
N LYS A 116 -8.30 1.59 18.64
CA LYS A 116 -9.06 2.43 19.58
C LYS A 116 -10.10 3.27 18.86
N LEU A 117 -9.70 3.94 17.78
CA LEU A 117 -10.59 4.84 17.04
C LEU A 117 -11.42 4.12 15.98
N ARG A 118 -11.01 2.92 15.57
CA ARG A 118 -11.65 2.10 14.52
C ARG A 118 -11.90 2.87 13.22
N SER A 119 -11.07 3.87 12.95
CA SER A 119 -11.21 4.79 11.83
C SER A 119 -10.30 4.41 10.65
N VAL A 120 -9.41 3.43 10.86
CA VAL A 120 -8.68 2.71 9.82
C VAL A 120 -9.11 1.25 9.85
N GLY A 121 -9.49 0.70 8.69
CA GLY A 121 -9.91 -0.69 8.52
C GLY A 121 -8.74 -1.68 8.59
N ALA A 122 -9.07 -2.98 8.55
CA ALA A 122 -8.07 -4.03 8.56
C ALA A 122 -7.22 -4.03 7.28
N LEU A 123 -5.93 -4.34 7.41
CA LEU A 123 -5.06 -4.57 6.25
C LEU A 123 -5.65 -5.67 5.35
N ALA A 124 -5.95 -5.32 4.10
CA ALA A 124 -6.44 -6.29 3.12
C ALA A 124 -5.28 -6.90 2.32
N ARG A 125 -5.37 -8.21 2.07
CA ARG A 125 -4.49 -8.95 1.14
C ARG A 125 -5.19 -9.08 -0.20
N ASP A 126 -4.49 -8.73 -1.26
CA ASP A 126 -4.84 -9.15 -2.61
C ASP A 126 -3.74 -10.08 -3.16
N LYS A 127 -4.10 -11.32 -3.47
CA LYS A 127 -3.21 -12.28 -4.17
C LYS A 127 -3.30 -11.92 -5.65
N SER A 128 -2.22 -11.43 -6.25
CA SER A 128 -2.24 -11.00 -7.65
C SER A 128 -2.49 -12.17 -8.62
N GLY A 129 -3.75 -12.34 -8.99
CA GLY A 129 -4.21 -13.01 -10.22
C GLY A 129 -5.21 -12.18 -11.02
N THR A 130 -5.63 -11.01 -10.52
CA THR A 130 -6.61 -10.14 -11.19
C THR A 130 -6.22 -8.68 -10.97
N THR A 131 -5.82 -8.01 -12.04
CA THR A 131 -5.55 -6.57 -12.04
C THR A 131 -6.85 -5.80 -11.81
N ARG A 132 -7.05 -5.26 -10.60
CA ARG A 132 -7.98 -4.14 -10.42
C ARG A 132 -7.24 -2.86 -10.79
N ASN A 133 -7.90 -1.97 -11.52
CA ASN A 133 -7.39 -0.62 -11.77
C ASN A 133 -7.31 0.11 -10.42
N ILE A 134 -6.13 0.13 -9.82
CA ILE A 134 -5.86 0.96 -8.64
C ILE A 134 -5.68 2.39 -9.17
N PRO A 135 -6.48 3.37 -8.74
CA PRO A 135 -6.21 4.76 -9.05
C PRO A 135 -4.90 5.15 -8.36
N PHE A 136 -3.80 5.13 -9.12
CA PHE A 136 -2.51 5.67 -8.72
C PHE A 136 -2.68 7.17 -8.40
N SER A 137 -2.97 7.47 -7.15
CA SER A 137 -2.97 8.84 -6.65
C SER A 137 -1.55 9.17 -6.21
N HIS A 138 -0.81 9.81 -7.13
CA HIS A 138 0.54 10.35 -7.02
C HIS A 138 1.73 9.37 -6.94
N GLU A 139 2.58 9.46 -7.97
CA GLU A 139 3.79 8.70 -8.23
C GLU A 139 4.81 8.74 -7.07
N VAL A 140 5.39 7.56 -6.77
CA VAL A 140 6.78 7.43 -6.31
C VAL A 140 7.43 6.26 -7.09
N PHE A 141 8.42 6.61 -7.92
CA PHE A 141 9.45 5.84 -8.66
C PHE A 141 9.59 4.32 -8.41
N SER A 142 10.10 3.46 -9.30
CA SER A 142 10.30 3.36 -10.77
C SER A 142 11.31 2.20 -10.96
N SER A 143 10.88 1.05 -11.49
CA SER A 143 11.68 0.09 -12.29
C SER A 143 10.73 -0.89 -12.99
N PRO A 144 11.03 -1.35 -14.23
CA PRO A 144 9.99 -1.58 -15.22
C PRO A 144 9.59 -3.05 -15.29
N LYS A 145 8.33 -3.41 -15.01
CA LYS A 145 7.75 -4.68 -15.51
C LYS A 145 6.27 -4.54 -15.89
N VAL A 146 6.08 -4.46 -17.21
CA VAL A 146 4.93 -4.94 -18.00
C VAL A 146 3.60 -4.21 -17.80
N LEU A 147 3.45 -3.13 -18.57
CA LEU A 147 2.16 -2.57 -18.99
C LEU A 147 1.59 -3.46 -20.11
N LEU A 148 0.62 -4.33 -19.81
CA LEU A 148 -0.19 -4.99 -20.84
C LEU A 148 -1.57 -4.36 -20.87
N HIS A 149 -1.74 -3.47 -21.84
CA HIS A 149 -3.00 -2.89 -22.23
C HIS A 149 -3.65 -3.81 -23.28
N LEU A 150 -4.68 -4.57 -22.90
CA LEU A 150 -5.66 -5.09 -23.84
C LEU A 150 -7.06 -4.66 -23.39
N SER A 151 -7.43 -3.49 -23.90
CA SER A 151 -8.79 -2.98 -23.99
C SER A 151 -9.65 -3.95 -24.78
N THR A 152 -10.73 -4.42 -24.17
CA THR A 152 -11.96 -4.70 -24.92
C THR A 152 -13.09 -3.89 -24.28
N ARG A 153 -13.21 -2.63 -24.72
CA ARG A 153 -14.51 -1.95 -24.71
C ARG A 153 -15.41 -2.69 -25.69
N HIS A 154 -16.63 -3.04 -25.29
CA HIS A 154 -17.83 -2.93 -26.14
C HIS A 154 -19.11 -3.26 -25.35
N PRO A 155 -20.29 -2.79 -25.80
CA PRO A 155 -20.77 -1.42 -25.72
C PRO A 155 -21.94 -1.32 -24.73
N VAL A 156 -22.17 -0.14 -24.15
CA VAL A 156 -23.46 0.12 -23.47
C VAL A 156 -24.49 0.30 -24.58
N ALA A 157 -25.26 -0.76 -24.85
CA ALA A 157 -26.49 -0.69 -25.61
C ALA A 157 -27.61 -0.18 -24.70
N SER A 158 -28.41 0.71 -25.27
CA SER A 158 -29.59 1.38 -24.74
C SER A 158 -30.77 0.44 -24.41
N ALA A 159 -31.75 1.02 -23.69
CA ALA A 159 -33.11 0.55 -23.36
C ALA A 159 -33.23 -0.16 -21.99
N LEU A 160 -34.16 0.17 -21.10
CA LEU A 160 -35.48 0.81 -21.19
C LEU A 160 -35.66 1.91 -20.13
#